data_AF-A0A951B470-F1
#
_entry.id   AF-A0A951B470-F1
#
_cell.length_a   1.000
_cell.length_b   1.000
_cell.length_c   1.000
_cell.angle_alpha   90.00
_cell.angle_beta   90.00
_cell.angle_gamma   90.00
#
_symmetry.space_group_name_H-M   'P 1'
#
loop_
_entity.id
_entity.type
_entity.pdbx_description
1 polymer ?
#
loop_
_entity_poly.entity_id
_entity_poly.type
_entity_poly.pdbx_seq_one_letter_code
_entity_poly.pdbx_strand_id
1 'polypeptide(L)'
;DAAWYFLQWASSMEHDLFGARKMDFVNPVRTSVWKDEEFRGRIAKSYPGYLEQFEASSPGAKIYFTAQPLFFDLTTEWAATLQKMVAKELPVDEGLDQLADSIDKQLKDAGLG
;
A
#
# COMPACT_ATOMS: atom_id res chain seq x y z
N ASP A 1 -25.46 -9.35 -6.80
CA ASP A 1 -25.69 -7.94 -7.16
C ASP A 1 -25.48 -6.95 -6.02
N ALA A 2 -26.09 -7.11 -4.84
CA ALA A 2 -25.93 -6.17 -3.72
C ALA A 2 -24.46 -5.89 -3.34
N ALA A 3 -23.62 -6.92 -3.26
CA ALA A 3 -22.19 -6.77 -2.98
C ALA A 3 -21.46 -5.92 -4.04
N TRP A 4 -21.84 -6.06 -5.31
CA TRP A 4 -21.25 -5.30 -6.41
C TRP A 4 -21.65 -3.82 -6.36
N TYR A 5 -22.93 -3.53 -6.13
CA TYR A 5 -23.39 -2.15 -5.95
C TYR A 5 -22.76 -1.48 -4.75
N PHE A 6 -22.56 -2.22 -3.65
CA PHE A 6 -21.83 -1.71 -2.51
C PHE A 6 -20.39 -1.32 -2.86
N LEU A 7 -19.65 -2.17 -3.58
CA LEU A 7 -18.29 -1.86 -4.02
C LEU A 7 -18.24 -0.63 -4.93
N GLN A 8 -19.20 -0.50 -5.85
CA GLN A 8 -19.29 0.69 -6.71
C GLN A 8 -19.53 1.96 -5.90
N TRP A 9 -20.46 1.93 -4.95
CA TRP A 9 -20.74 3.07 -4.08
C TRP A 9 -19.54 3.41 -3.19
N ALA A 10 -18.97 2.43 -2.50
CA ALA A 10 -17.88 2.62 -1.55
C ALA A 10 -16.60 3.12 -2.24
N SER A 11 -16.38 2.74 -3.51
CA SER A 11 -15.26 3.23 -4.30
C SER A 11 -15.59 4.47 -5.13
N SER A 12 -16.81 5.01 -5.09
CA SER A 12 -17.24 6.12 -5.95
C SER A 12 -16.50 7.42 -5.64
N MET A 13 -16.46 8.33 -6.62
CA MET A 13 -15.90 9.68 -6.41
C MET A 13 -16.71 10.47 -5.37
N GLU A 14 -18.02 10.30 -5.35
CA GLU A 14 -18.90 11.00 -4.39
C GLU A 14 -18.59 10.57 -2.95
N HIS A 15 -18.44 9.27 -2.72
CA HIS A 15 -18.08 8.74 -1.40
C HIS A 15 -16.68 9.18 -0.97
N ASP A 16 -15.71 9.14 -1.88
CA ASP A 16 -14.33 9.59 -1.64
C ASP A 16 -14.29 11.09 -1.30
N LEU A 17 -15.00 11.94 -2.06
CA LEU A 17 -15.13 13.37 -1.77
C LEU A 17 -15.80 13.65 -0.42
N PHE A 18 -16.84 12.90 -0.07
CA PHE A 18 -17.49 13.04 1.24
C PHE A 18 -16.48 12.79 2.36
N GLY A 19 -15.72 11.69 2.28
CA GLY A 19 -14.66 11.38 3.23
C GLY A 19 -13.59 12.48 3.27
N ALA A 20 -13.12 12.93 2.11
CA ALA A 20 -12.03 13.90 1.98
C ALA A 20 -12.39 15.28 2.54
N ARG A 21 -13.65 15.71 2.38
CA ARG A 21 -14.13 17.03 2.80
C ARG A 21 -14.66 17.05 4.23
N LYS A 22 -15.41 16.01 4.63
CA LYS A 22 -16.20 16.02 5.88
C LYS A 22 -15.63 15.13 6.98
N MET A 23 -14.79 14.17 6.62
CA MET A 23 -14.15 13.24 7.55
C MET A 23 -12.63 13.42 7.51
N ASP A 24 -11.90 12.58 8.23
CA ASP A 24 -10.43 12.62 8.23
C ASP A 24 -9.80 11.75 7.14
N PHE A 25 -10.36 11.78 5.93
CA PHE A 25 -9.81 11.01 4.83
C PHE A 25 -8.65 11.79 4.16
N VAL A 26 -7.44 11.54 4.63
CA VAL A 26 -6.22 12.27 4.20
C VAL A 26 -5.54 11.70 2.95
N ASN A 27 -5.86 10.46 2.60
CA ASN A 27 -5.25 9.72 1.47
C ASN A 27 -6.31 9.24 0.48
N PRO A 28 -6.98 10.15 -0.24
CA PRO A 28 -7.95 9.77 -1.24
C PRO A 28 -7.29 8.98 -2.37
N VAL A 29 -7.96 7.95 -2.86
CA VAL A 29 -7.39 7.05 -3.88
C VAL A 29 -7.59 7.57 -5.29
N ARG A 30 -8.52 8.52 -5.49
CA ARG A 30 -8.84 9.09 -6.81
C ARG A 30 -8.09 10.38 -7.08
N THR A 31 -7.41 10.45 -8.24
CA THR A 31 -6.76 11.68 -8.73
C THR A 31 -7.72 12.86 -8.91
N SER A 32 -9.01 12.63 -9.10
CA SER A 32 -9.99 13.71 -9.14
C SER A 32 -10.20 14.39 -7.78
N VAL A 33 -10.06 13.65 -6.68
CA VAL A 33 -10.21 14.15 -5.30
C VAL A 33 -8.97 14.95 -4.87
N TRP A 34 -7.77 14.46 -5.23
CA TRP A 34 -6.66 15.25 -5.81
C TRP A 34 -6.81 16.77 -5.90
N LYS A 35 -7.76 17.14 -6.77
CA LYS A 35 -7.91 18.48 -7.33
C LYS A 35 -9.00 19.28 -6.61
N ASP A 36 -9.65 18.68 -5.61
CA ASP A 36 -10.73 19.32 -4.87
C ASP A 36 -10.20 20.39 -3.92
N GLU A 37 -10.70 21.62 -4.08
CA GLU A 37 -10.23 22.77 -3.31
C GLU A 37 -10.58 22.68 -1.82
N GLU A 38 -11.75 22.13 -1.48
CA GLU A 38 -12.17 21.98 -0.08
C GLU A 38 -11.28 20.95 0.64
N PHE A 39 -11.02 19.80 0.03
CA PHE A 39 -10.04 18.82 0.52
C PHE A 39 -8.64 19.45 0.68
N ARG A 40 -8.10 20.07 -0.37
CA ARG A 40 -6.77 20.67 -0.33
C ARG A 40 -6.67 21.75 0.76
N GLY A 41 -7.69 22.58 0.91
CA GLY A 41 -7.77 23.58 1.98
C GLY A 41 -7.76 22.96 3.37
N ARG A 42 -8.51 21.88 3.59
CA ARG A 42 -8.51 21.13 4.85
C ARG A 42 -7.14 20.55 5.17
N ILE A 43 -6.51 19.89 4.20
CA ILE A 43 -5.19 19.25 4.39
C ILE A 43 -4.11 20.29 4.64
N ALA A 44 -4.03 21.36 3.85
CA ALA A 44 -3.05 22.43 4.07
C ALA A 44 -3.17 23.06 5.46
N LYS A 45 -4.41 23.20 5.97
CA LYS A 45 -4.67 23.72 7.31
C LYS A 45 -4.28 22.74 8.43
N SER A 46 -4.56 21.45 8.24
CA SER A 46 -4.47 20.44 9.30
C SER A 46 -3.13 19.72 9.33
N TYR A 47 -2.45 19.63 8.19
CA TYR A 47 -1.19 18.91 7.97
C TYR A 47 -0.23 19.74 7.12
N PRO A 48 0.45 20.75 7.72
CA PRO A 48 1.42 21.57 6.99
C PRO A 48 2.52 20.70 6.33
N GLY A 49 2.83 20.96 5.06
CA GLY A 49 3.85 20.22 4.30
C GLY A 49 3.33 18.94 3.61
N TYR A 50 2.10 18.52 3.88
CA TYR A 50 1.56 17.26 3.36
C TYR A 50 1.32 17.29 1.84
N LEU A 51 0.69 18.36 1.34
CA LEU A 51 0.39 18.49 -0.08
C LEU A 51 1.68 18.62 -0.89
N GLU A 52 2.65 19.37 -0.37
CA GLU A 52 3.96 19.58 -0.99
C GLU A 52 4.72 18.25 -1.10
N GLN A 53 4.72 17.46 -0.02
CA GLN A 53 5.37 16.14 -0.04
C GLN A 53 4.63 15.17 -0.97
N PHE A 54 3.30 15.20 -0.99
CA PHE A 54 2.53 14.40 -1.95
C PHE A 54 2.89 14.77 -3.39
N GLU A 55 2.86 16.05 -3.75
CA GLU A 55 3.17 16.52 -5.11
C GLU A 55 4.61 16.22 -5.53
N ALA A 56 5.57 16.29 -4.60
CA ALA A 56 6.96 15.95 -4.86
C ALA A 56 7.18 14.44 -5.07
N SER A 57 6.48 13.60 -4.31
CA SER A 57 6.72 12.15 -4.26
C SER A 57 5.83 11.34 -5.22
N SER A 58 4.60 11.77 -5.46
CA SER A 58 3.59 10.98 -6.19
C SER A 58 3.99 10.64 -7.64
N PRO A 59 4.69 11.49 -8.41
CA PRO A 59 5.11 11.13 -9.78
C PRO A 59 6.12 9.97 -9.81
N GLY A 60 6.89 9.79 -8.73
CA GLY A 60 7.86 8.70 -8.57
C GLY A 60 7.27 7.44 -7.96
N ALA A 61 6.09 7.52 -7.33
CA ALA A 61 5.42 6.39 -6.71
C ALA A 61 4.81 5.46 -7.77
N LYS A 62 5.61 4.52 -8.26
CA LYS A 62 5.17 3.49 -9.22
C LYS A 62 5.15 2.11 -8.57
N ILE A 63 4.10 1.36 -8.86
CA ILE A 63 4.03 -0.05 -8.52
C ILE A 63 4.82 -0.81 -9.59
N TYR A 64 6.01 -1.28 -9.23
CA TYR A 64 6.89 -2.04 -10.12
C TYR A 64 6.66 -3.55 -10.08
N PHE A 65 5.73 -4.03 -9.25
CA PHE A 65 5.42 -5.44 -9.13
C PHE A 65 3.98 -5.71 -9.56
N THR A 66 3.76 -6.84 -10.24
CA THR A 66 2.45 -7.44 -10.37
C THR A 66 2.29 -8.44 -9.24
N ALA A 67 1.21 -8.37 -8.47
CA ALA A 67 0.97 -9.35 -7.41
C ALA A 67 0.94 -10.76 -8.02
N GLN A 68 1.91 -11.58 -7.63
CA GLN A 68 2.04 -12.97 -8.03
C GLN A 68 1.08 -13.84 -7.21
N PRO A 69 0.72 -15.05 -7.67
CA PRO A 69 -0.18 -15.96 -6.94
C PRO A 69 0.20 -16.17 -5.47
N LEU A 70 1.49 -16.20 -5.16
CA LEU A 70 2.02 -16.39 -3.80
C LEU A 70 2.27 -15.08 -3.04
N PHE A 71 1.85 -13.92 -3.54
CA PHE A 71 2.19 -12.62 -2.94
C PHE A 71 1.93 -12.56 -1.43
N PHE A 72 0.78 -13.07 -0.97
CA PHE A 72 0.44 -13.06 0.45
C PHE A 72 1.32 -14.00 1.29
N ASP A 73 1.65 -15.18 0.77
CA ASP A 73 2.50 -16.14 1.48
C ASP A 73 3.93 -15.60 1.58
N LEU A 74 4.50 -15.15 0.45
CA LEU A 74 5.86 -14.61 0.39
C LEU A 74 6.01 -13.33 1.23
N THR A 75 5.01 -12.43 1.23
CA THR A 75 5.06 -11.21 2.05
C THR A 75 4.88 -11.50 3.54
N THR A 76 4.08 -12.51 3.90
CA THR A 76 3.94 -12.96 5.30
C THR A 76 5.24 -13.54 5.83
N GLU A 77 5.88 -14.42 5.06
CA GLU A 77 7.18 -14.98 5.41
C GLU A 77 8.26 -13.90 5.51
N TRP A 78 8.35 -13.01 4.52
CA TRP A 78 9.27 -11.87 4.53
C TRP A 78 9.10 -11.03 5.80
N ALA A 79 7.85 -10.70 6.17
CA ALA A 79 7.58 -9.93 7.38
C ALA A 79 7.99 -10.69 8.66
N ALA A 80 7.70 -11.98 8.74
CA ALA A 80 8.09 -12.80 9.89
C ALA A 80 9.62 -12.92 10.04
N THR A 81 10.35 -13.10 8.94
CA THR A 81 11.82 -13.18 8.96
C THR A 81 12.44 -11.83 9.31
N LEU A 82 11.89 -10.72 8.80
CA LEU A 82 12.30 -9.37 9.21
C LEU A 82 12.14 -9.15 10.71
N GLN A 83 11.04 -9.61 11.31
CA GLN A 83 10.82 -9.46 12.75
C GLN A 83 11.89 -10.20 13.57
N LYS A 84 12.30 -11.41 13.17
CA LYS A 84 13.39 -12.14 13.83
C LYS A 84 14.73 -11.40 13.72
N MET A 85 15.01 -10.81 12.56
CA MET A 85 16.23 -10.01 12.37
C MET A 85 16.22 -8.74 13.24
N VAL A 86 15.09 -8.02 13.31
CA VAL A 86 14.93 -6.85 14.19
C VAL A 86 15.05 -7.23 15.67
N ALA A 87 14.49 -8.37 16.06
CA ALA A 87 14.58 -8.93 17.41
C ALA A 87 15.97 -9.47 17.76
N LYS A 88 16.91 -9.50 16.80
CA LYS A 88 18.27 -10.06 16.93
C LYS A 88 18.29 -11.56 17.25
N GLU A 89 17.22 -12.26 16.90
CA GLU A 89 17.13 -13.72 16.99
C GLU A 89 17.82 -14.42 15.81
N LEU A 90 17.99 -13.69 14.70
CA LEU A 90 18.64 -14.14 13.48
C LEU A 90 19.55 -13.03 12.95
N PRO A 91 20.82 -13.31 12.60
CA PRO A 91 21.66 -12.36 11.91
C PRO A 91 21.03 -11.90 10.59
N VAL A 92 21.24 -10.65 10.20
CA VAL A 92 20.59 -10.08 9.00
C VAL A 92 20.99 -10.83 7.74
N ASP A 93 22.29 -11.04 7.52
CA ASP A 93 22.78 -11.69 6.31
C ASP A 93 22.24 -13.13 6.20
N GLU A 94 22.36 -13.90 7.28
CA GLU A 94 21.83 -15.28 7.34
C GLU A 94 20.31 -15.33 7.14
N GLY A 95 19.57 -14.39 7.74
CA GLY A 95 18.12 -14.34 7.59
C GLY A 95 17.66 -13.99 6.19
N LEU A 96 18.39 -13.12 5.49
CA LEU A 96 18.12 -12.79 4.09
C LEU A 96 18.45 -13.97 3.16
N ASP A 97 19.56 -14.67 3.40
CA ASP A 97 19.94 -15.86 2.62
C ASP A 97 18.89 -16.98 2.77
N GLN A 98 18.50 -17.29 4.02
CA GLN A 98 17.47 -18.31 4.29
C GLN A 98 16.11 -17.94 3.68
N LEU A 99 15.74 -16.67 3.73
CA LEU A 99 14.50 -16.18 3.12
C LEU A 99 14.53 -16.33 1.61
N ALA A 100 15.65 -15.96 0.95
CA ALA A 100 15.80 -16.11 -0.49
C ALA A 100 15.66 -17.58 -0.92
N ASP A 101 16.36 -18.49 -0.24
CA ASP A 101 16.28 -19.93 -0.52
C ASP A 101 14.86 -20.50 -0.34
N SER A 102 14.14 -20.05 0.70
CA SER A 102 12.76 -20.47 0.96
C SER A 102 11.78 -19.97 -0.11
N ILE A 103 11.90 -18.69 -0.50
CA ILE A 103 11.07 -18.08 -1.54
C ILE A 103 11.33 -18.78 -2.88
N ASP A 104 12.60 -19.01 -3.25
CA ASP A 104 12.97 -19.70 -4.49
C ASP A 104 12.36 -21.11 -4.56
N LYS A 105 12.36 -21.82 -3.43
CA LYS A 105 11.74 -23.14 -3.34
C LYS A 105 10.22 -23.06 -3.52
N GLN A 106 9.54 -22.14 -2.84
CA GLN A 106 8.08 -21.98 -2.95
C GLN A 106 7.65 -21.61 -4.36
N LEU A 107 8.41 -20.74 -5.04
CA LEU A 107 8.16 -20.40 -6.43
C LEU A 107 8.31 -21.63 -7.33
N LYS A 108 9.37 -22.44 -7.16
CA LYS A 108 9.56 -23.68 -7.92
C LYS A 108 8.44 -24.70 -7.66
N ASP A 109 8.07 -24.92 -6.40
CA ASP A 109 7.02 -25.86 -6.00
C ASP A 109 5.65 -25.45 -6.57
N ALA A 110 5.41 -24.16 -6.76
CA ALA A 110 4.22 -23.61 -7.40
C ALA A 110 4.31 -23.52 -8.94
N GLY A 111 5.44 -23.90 -9.55
CA GLY A 111 5.65 -23.80 -10.99
C GLY A 111 5.85 -22.38 -11.53
N LEU A 112 6.37 -21.48 -10.69
CA LEU A 112 6.55 -20.05 -10.95
C LEU A 112 8.02 -19.60 -11.06
N GLY A 113 9.01 -20.50 -10.91
CA GLY A 113 10.45 -20.19 -10.86
C GLY A 113 11.36 -21.26 -11.44
#